data_AF-A0A1F6P795-F1
#
_entry.id   AF-A0A1F6P795-F1
#
_cell.length_a   1.000
_cell.length_b   1.000
_cell.length_c   1.000
_cell.angle_alpha   90.00
_cell.angle_beta   90.00
_cell.angle_gamma   90.00
#
_symmetry.space_group_name_H-M   'P 1'
#
loop_
_entity.id
_entity.type
_entity.pdbx_description
1 polymer ?
#
loop_
_entity_poly.entity_id
_entity_poly.type
_entity_poly.pdbx_seq_one_letter_code
_entity_poly.pdbx_strand_id
1 'polypeptide(L)'
;MSSIKENGWKNFFSSHIFVLVVVLVAIFVALAYGRAYYQDYLVRQEIEYLEEQTKKLEVKKMELLGVLKYVKSDSFTEEKARTELNMVKPGEKVLVVPQTEAVNNGQDSSAVVKWDNISNYKKWFRYFVN
;
A
#
# COMPACT_ATOMS: atom_id res chain seq x y z
N MET A 1 3.83 -18.92 79.48
CA MET A 1 3.22 -19.06 78.14
C MET A 1 4.33 -18.83 77.12
N SER A 2 4.56 -19.80 76.24
CA SER A 2 5.76 -19.99 75.41
C SER A 2 6.05 -18.85 74.41
N SER A 3 7.30 -18.38 74.42
CA SER A 3 7.88 -17.49 73.39
C SER A 3 8.07 -18.25 72.08
N ILE A 4 7.41 -17.77 71.02
CA ILE A 4 7.47 -18.33 69.66
C ILE A 4 8.83 -18.00 69.04
N LYS A 5 9.56 -19.03 68.63
CA LYS A 5 10.89 -18.96 68.01
C LYS A 5 10.76 -18.67 66.51
N GLU A 6 10.53 -17.41 66.13
CA GLU A 6 10.35 -17.02 64.71
C GLU A 6 11.66 -16.76 63.93
N ASN A 7 12.82 -16.78 64.60
CA ASN A 7 14.04 -16.21 64.01
C ASN A 7 14.86 -17.21 63.15
N GLY A 8 14.52 -18.50 63.18
CA GLY A 8 15.25 -19.53 62.44
C GLY A 8 15.07 -19.44 60.92
N TRP A 9 13.89 -19.06 60.46
CA TRP A 9 13.61 -18.91 59.03
C TRP A 9 14.30 -17.66 58.47
N LYS A 10 14.21 -16.52 59.16
CA LYS A 10 14.85 -15.26 58.72
C LYS A 10 16.37 -15.41 58.51
N ASN A 11 17.05 -16.16 59.39
CA ASN A 11 18.50 -16.37 59.28
C ASN A 11 18.87 -17.31 58.10
N PHE A 12 18.03 -18.29 57.79
CA PHE A 12 18.19 -19.16 56.63
C PHE A 12 18.01 -18.38 55.31
N PHE A 13 16.99 -17.53 55.23
CA PHE A 13 16.72 -16.66 54.07
C PHE A 13 17.73 -15.49 53.96
N SER A 14 18.35 -15.04 55.05
CA SER A 14 19.37 -13.98 55.03
C SER A 14 20.81 -14.48 54.81
N SER A 15 21.01 -15.80 54.73
CA SER A 15 22.34 -16.37 54.51
C SER A 15 22.83 -16.04 53.10
N HIS A 16 24.07 -15.57 52.98
CA HIS A 16 24.71 -15.24 51.71
C HIS A 16 24.67 -16.42 50.72
N ILE A 17 24.71 -17.66 51.22
CA ILE A 17 24.60 -18.88 50.41
C ILE A 17 23.19 -19.04 49.83
N PHE A 18 22.15 -18.77 50.62
CA PHE A 18 20.77 -18.86 50.15
C PHE A 18 20.50 -17.85 49.03
N VAL A 19 20.93 -16.60 49.22
CA VAL A 19 20.82 -15.55 48.19
C VAL A 19 21.57 -15.96 46.92
N LEU A 20 22.78 -16.52 47.04
CA LEU A 20 23.58 -16.97 45.90
C LEU A 20 22.84 -18.06 45.10
N VAL A 21 22.26 -19.06 45.78
CA VAL A 21 21.48 -20.13 45.12
C VAL A 21 20.25 -19.55 44.43
N VAL A 22 19.50 -18.65 45.08
CA VAL A 22 18.33 -18.01 44.48
C VAL A 22 18.69 -17.21 43.24
N VAL A 23 19.79 -16.44 43.27
CA VAL A 23 20.28 -15.69 42.11
C VAL A 23 20.66 -16.64 40.98
N LEU A 24 21.33 -17.75 41.28
CA LEU A 24 21.73 -18.74 40.28
C LEU A 24 20.50 -19.38 39.60
N VAL A 25 19.49 -19.75 40.39
CA VAL A 25 18.22 -20.27 39.87
C VAL A 25 17.49 -19.19 39.04
N ALA A 26 17.46 -17.94 39.51
CA ALA A 26 16.83 -16.84 38.78
C ALA A 26 17.50 -16.59 37.42
N ILE A 27 18.84 -16.63 37.36
CA ILE A 27 19.59 -16.52 36.10
C ILE A 27 19.25 -17.69 35.18
N PHE A 28 19.21 -18.92 35.70
CA PHE A 28 18.87 -20.09 34.89
C PHE A 28 17.46 -19.98 34.30
N VAL A 29 16.47 -19.56 35.11
CA VAL A 29 15.10 -19.32 34.66
C VAL A 29 15.05 -18.19 33.63
N ALA A 30 15.75 -17.07 33.87
CA ALA A 30 15.80 -15.95 32.94
C ALA A 30 16.38 -16.35 31.58
N LEU A 31 17.43 -17.18 31.56
CA LEU A 31 18.02 -17.69 30.31
C LEU A 31 17.07 -18.65 29.57
N ALA A 32 16.41 -19.55 30.30
CA ALA A 32 15.45 -20.49 29.73
C ALA A 32 14.23 -19.76 29.12
N TYR A 33 13.64 -18.83 29.87
CA TYR A 33 12.52 -18.02 29.41
C TYR A 33 12.92 -17.05 28.30
N GLY A 34 14.10 -16.42 28.39
CA GLY A 34 14.59 -15.49 27.37
C GLY A 34 14.72 -16.16 26.01
N ARG A 35 15.24 -17.40 25.97
CA ARG A 35 15.35 -18.17 24.72
C ARG A 35 13.96 -18.52 24.14
N ALA A 36 13.04 -18.97 24.99
CA ALA A 36 11.69 -19.32 24.56
C ALA A 36 10.92 -18.10 24.05
N TYR A 37 11.04 -16.97 24.75
CA TYR A 37 10.40 -15.71 24.38
C TYR A 37 10.90 -15.19 23.02
N TYR A 38 12.21 -15.26 22.77
CA TYR A 38 12.77 -14.83 21.48
C TYR A 38 12.27 -15.69 20.32
N GLN A 39 12.12 -17.00 20.51
CA GLN A 39 11.55 -17.89 19.50
C GLN A 39 10.08 -17.58 19.23
N ASP A 40 9.27 -17.37 20.28
CA ASP A 40 7.85 -17.02 20.13
C ASP A 40 7.70 -15.69 19.37
N TYR A 41 8.53 -14.69 19.67
CA TYR A 41 8.54 -13.41 18.96
C TYR A 41 8.82 -13.57 17.46
N LEU A 42 9.84 -14.35 17.09
CA LEU A 42 10.18 -14.60 15.69
C LEU A 42 9.05 -15.34 14.96
N VAL A 43 8.44 -16.33 15.61
CA VAL A 43 7.30 -17.07 15.03
C VAL A 43 6.11 -16.15 14.81
N ARG A 44 5.80 -15.25 15.76
CA ARG A 44 4.73 -14.26 15.60
C ARG A 44 4.98 -13.31 14.43
N GLN A 45 6.21 -12.81 14.29
CA GLN A 45 6.56 -11.98 13.13
C GLN A 45 6.40 -12.73 11.81
N GLU A 46 6.79 -14.00 11.75
CA GLU A 46 6.62 -14.81 10.54
C GLU A 46 5.13 -15.02 10.22
N ILE A 47 4.29 -15.26 11.23
CA ILE A 47 2.84 -15.36 11.06
C ILE A 47 2.27 -14.05 10.49
N GLU A 48 2.58 -12.91 11.11
CA GLU A 48 2.10 -11.60 10.65
C GLU A 48 2.55 -11.31 9.20
N TYR A 49 3.80 -11.64 8.87
CA TYR A 49 4.33 -11.50 7.52
C TYR A 49 3.60 -12.39 6.50
N LEU A 50 3.35 -13.65 6.83
CA LEU A 50 2.64 -14.59 5.96
C LEU A 50 1.17 -14.19 5.76
N GLU A 51 0.51 -13.68 6.81
CA GLU A 51 -0.85 -13.15 6.74
C GLU A 51 -0.92 -11.92 5.81
N GLU A 52 0.04 -11.00 5.94
CA GLU A 52 0.12 -9.83 5.06
C GLU A 52 0.35 -10.24 3.60
N GLN A 53 1.23 -11.20 3.35
CA GLN A 53 1.47 -11.73 2.00
C GLN A 53 0.22 -12.38 1.41
N THR A 54 -0.52 -13.14 2.21
CA THR A 54 -1.77 -13.78 1.78
C THR A 54 -2.80 -12.74 1.38
N LYS A 55 -2.97 -11.69 2.19
CA LYS A 55 -3.87 -10.58 1.88
C LYS A 55 -3.47 -9.84 0.60
N LYS A 56 -2.17 -9.56 0.42
CA LYS A 56 -1.65 -8.95 -0.82
C LYS A 56 -1.93 -9.81 -2.04
N LEU A 57 -1.75 -11.13 -1.91
CA LEU A 57 -1.99 -12.07 -3.00
C LEU A 57 -3.47 -12.17 -3.36
N GLU A 58 -4.37 -12.12 -2.37
CA GLU A 58 -5.81 -12.09 -2.59
C GLU A 58 -6.26 -10.82 -3.31
N VAL A 59 -5.77 -9.65 -2.90
CA VAL A 59 -6.03 -8.38 -3.61
C VAL A 59 -5.56 -8.47 -5.06
N LYS A 60 -4.33 -8.95 -5.29
CA LYS A 60 -3.79 -9.14 -6.64
C LYS A 60 -4.63 -10.09 -7.47
N LYS A 61 -5.10 -11.20 -6.88
CA LYS A 61 -6.02 -12.13 -7.56
C LYS A 61 -7.29 -11.43 -8.01
N MET A 62 -7.90 -10.61 -7.15
CA MET A 62 -9.13 -9.88 -7.48
C MET A 62 -8.92 -8.85 -8.59
N GLU A 63 -7.80 -8.12 -8.57
CA GLU A 63 -7.42 -7.20 -9.63
C GLU A 63 -7.27 -7.93 -10.98
N LEU A 64 -6.52 -9.04 -10.97
CA LEU A 64 -6.30 -9.86 -12.17
C LEU A 64 -7.60 -10.44 -12.72
N LEU A 65 -8.53 -10.85 -11.87
CA LEU A 65 -9.86 -11.29 -12.29
C LEU A 65 -10.68 -10.16 -12.91
N GLY A 66 -10.54 -8.93 -12.41
CA GLY A 66 -11.15 -7.74 -13.00
C GLY A 66 -10.63 -7.47 -14.41
N VAL A 67 -9.29 -7.48 -14.57
CA VAL A 67 -8.65 -7.35 -15.89
C VAL A 67 -9.08 -8.47 -16.83
N LEU A 68 -9.10 -9.72 -16.35
CA LEU A 68 -9.53 -10.87 -17.15
C LEU A 68 -10.98 -10.71 -17.63
N LYS A 69 -11.87 -10.20 -16.78
CA LYS A 69 -13.26 -9.92 -17.15
C LYS A 69 -13.35 -8.84 -18.23
N TYR A 70 -12.55 -7.79 -18.12
CA TYR A 70 -12.48 -6.74 -19.15
C TYR A 70 -12.01 -7.29 -20.50
N VAL A 71 -10.88 -8.00 -20.51
CA VAL A 71 -10.30 -8.58 -21.72
C VAL A 71 -11.23 -9.59 -22.39
N LYS A 72 -12.02 -10.33 -21.60
CA LYS A 72 -13.04 -11.26 -22.12
C LYS A 72 -14.33 -10.58 -22.59
N SER A 73 -14.51 -9.29 -22.33
CA SER A 73 -15.74 -8.58 -22.68
C SER A 73 -15.77 -8.19 -24.16
N ASP A 74 -16.97 -8.07 -24.71
CA ASP A 74 -17.17 -7.60 -26.09
C ASP A 74 -16.64 -6.18 -26.31
N SER A 75 -16.59 -5.36 -25.25
CA SER A 75 -16.05 -4.00 -25.32
C SER A 75 -14.57 -3.97 -25.66
N PHE A 76 -13.79 -4.90 -25.11
CA PHE A 76 -12.37 -5.04 -25.45
C PHE A 76 -12.19 -5.54 -26.89
N THR A 77 -13.01 -6.49 -27.32
CA THR A 77 -13.02 -6.97 -28.71
C THR A 77 -13.37 -5.84 -29.68
N GLU A 78 -14.35 -5.01 -29.35
CA GLU A 78 -14.74 -3.84 -30.15
C GLU A 78 -13.64 -2.78 -30.19
N GLU A 79 -13.01 -2.47 -29.05
CA GLU A 79 -11.87 -1.54 -28.99
C GLU A 79 -10.70 -2.02 -29.85
N LYS A 80 -10.34 -3.32 -29.76
CA LYS A 80 -9.30 -3.91 -30.60
C LYS A 80 -9.69 -3.97 -32.07
N ALA A 81 -10.94 -4.28 -32.41
CA ALA A 81 -11.42 -4.27 -33.79
C ALA A 81 -11.37 -2.85 -34.39
N ARG A 82 -11.77 -1.82 -33.64
CA ARG A 82 -11.69 -0.42 -34.08
C ARG A 82 -10.25 0.07 -34.22
N THR A 83 -9.39 -0.24 -33.25
CA THR A 83 -8.03 0.32 -33.19
C THR A 83 -7.06 -0.40 -34.11
N GLU A 84 -7.09 -1.73 -34.12
CA GLU A 84 -6.10 -2.55 -34.86
C GLU A 84 -6.57 -2.89 -36.27
N LEU A 85 -7.88 -3.08 -36.45
CA LEU A 85 -8.46 -3.55 -37.71
C LEU A 85 -9.24 -2.47 -38.45
N ASN A 86 -9.37 -1.26 -37.88
CA ASN A 86 -10.23 -0.18 -38.38
C ASN A 86 -11.65 -0.66 -38.73
N MET A 87 -12.13 -1.67 -38.01
CA MET A 87 -13.44 -2.28 -38.23
C MET A 87 -14.55 -1.40 -37.65
N VAL A 88 -15.66 -1.35 -38.37
CA VAL A 88 -16.80 -0.49 -38.08
C VAL A 88 -18.07 -1.32 -38.15
N LYS A 89 -19.03 -1.09 -37.24
CA LYS A 89 -20.29 -1.84 -37.27
C LYS A 89 -21.15 -1.41 -38.47
N PRO A 90 -22.01 -2.30 -39.01
CA PRO A 90 -22.94 -1.93 -40.09
C PRO A 90 -23.84 -0.76 -39.66
N GLY A 91 -23.76 0.36 -40.39
CA GLY A 91 -24.53 1.59 -40.11
C GLY A 91 -23.75 2.72 -39.42
N GLU A 92 -22.51 2.50 -39.00
CA GLU A 92 -21.63 3.50 -38.41
C GLU A 92 -20.81 4.23 -39.51
N LYS A 93 -20.77 5.58 -39.48
CA LYS A 93 -20.03 6.40 -40.45
C LYS A 93 -18.67 6.81 -39.89
N VAL A 94 -17.59 6.36 -40.53
CA VAL A 94 -16.22 6.79 -40.19
C VAL A 94 -15.97 8.17 -40.79
N LEU A 95 -15.67 9.15 -39.94
CA LEU A 95 -15.20 10.48 -40.37
C LEU A 95 -13.68 10.45 -40.39
N VAL A 96 -13.09 10.30 -41.57
CA VAL A 96 -11.66 10.53 -41.76
C VAL A 96 -11.46 12.04 -41.85
N VAL A 97 -10.89 12.64 -40.80
CA VAL A 97 -10.47 14.04 -40.84
C VAL A 97 -9.15 14.07 -41.60
N PRO A 98 -9.09 14.59 -42.85
CA PRO A 98 -7.82 14.78 -43.50
C PRO A 98 -6.98 15.72 -42.63
N GLN A 99 -5.70 15.40 -42.44
CA GLN A 99 -4.70 16.41 -42.09
C GLN A 99 -4.54 17.34 -43.31
N THR A 100 -5.58 18.09 -43.64
CA THR A 100 -5.41 19.31 -44.40
C THR A 100 -4.68 20.25 -43.47
N GLU A 101 -3.42 20.54 -43.82
CA GLU A 101 -2.77 21.83 -43.62
C GLU A 101 -3.83 22.86 -43.25
N ALA A 102 -3.75 23.39 -42.03
CA ALA A 102 -4.75 24.25 -41.42
C ALA A 102 -5.48 25.10 -42.47
N VAL A 103 -6.64 24.62 -42.93
CA VAL A 103 -7.53 25.45 -43.73
C VAL A 103 -7.98 26.49 -42.73
N ASN A 104 -7.43 27.69 -42.89
CA ASN A 104 -7.78 28.91 -42.18
C ASN A 104 -9.26 29.22 -42.43
N ASN A 105 -10.14 28.43 -41.82
CA ASN A 105 -11.56 28.70 -41.76
C ASN A 105 -11.75 29.77 -40.70
N GLY A 106 -11.64 31.02 -41.14
CA GLY A 106 -12.51 32.10 -40.72
C GLY A 106 -12.61 32.35 -39.22
N GLN A 107 -11.50 32.24 -38.48
CA GLN A 107 -11.39 32.97 -37.23
C GLN A 107 -10.74 34.31 -37.58
N ASP A 108 -11.58 35.32 -37.80
CA ASP A 108 -11.15 36.72 -37.90
C ASP A 108 -10.15 37.00 -36.77
N SER A 109 -8.89 37.15 -37.16
CA SER A 109 -7.76 37.36 -36.26
C SER A 109 -7.78 38.74 -35.59
N SER A 110 -8.86 39.50 -35.79
CA SER A 110 -9.10 40.81 -35.21
C SER A 110 -9.61 40.74 -33.76
N ALA A 111 -10.01 39.56 -33.26
CA ALA A 111 -10.50 39.38 -31.88
C ALA A 111 -9.71 38.35 -31.04
N VAL A 112 -8.60 37.80 -31.55
CA VAL A 112 -7.73 36.91 -30.77
C VAL A 112 -6.70 37.77 -30.06
N VAL A 113 -6.92 38.04 -28.77
CA VAL A 113 -5.92 38.70 -27.92
C VAL A 113 -4.63 37.90 -28.00
N LYS A 114 -3.58 38.50 -28.58
CA LYS A 114 -2.26 37.87 -28.69
C LYS A 114 -1.62 37.80 -27.29
N TRP A 115 -1.71 36.63 -26.67
CA TRP A 115 -1.15 36.34 -25.34
C TRP A 115 0.28 35.81 -25.42
N ASP A 116 1.06 36.37 -26.34
CA ASP A 116 2.47 36.04 -26.48
C ASP A 116 3.26 36.75 -25.38
N ASN A 117 4.13 35.99 -24.70
CA ASN A 117 5.01 36.46 -23.62
C ASN A 117 4.33 36.85 -22.28
N ILE A 118 3.23 36.19 -21.93
CA ILE A 118 2.66 36.28 -20.57
C ILE A 118 2.80 34.92 -19.89
N SER A 119 3.32 34.93 -18.65
CA SER A 119 3.45 33.72 -17.83
C SER A 119 2.08 33.09 -17.55
N ASN A 120 2.03 31.76 -17.56
CA ASN A 120 0.77 31.01 -17.47
C ASN A 120 -0.05 31.38 -16.22
N TYR A 121 0.58 31.60 -15.07
CA TYR A 121 -0.12 31.97 -13.83
C TYR A 121 -0.93 33.28 -13.96
N LYS A 122 -0.43 34.24 -14.74
CA LYS A 122 -1.08 35.55 -14.93
C LYS A 122 -2.28 35.45 -15.87
N LYS A 123 -2.28 34.47 -16.78
CA LYS A 123 -3.41 34.13 -17.65
C LYS A 123 -4.57 33.56 -16.82
N TRP A 124 -4.29 32.57 -15.99
CA TRP A 124 -5.30 31.93 -15.13
C TRP A 124 -5.92 32.91 -14.14
N PHE A 125 -5.11 33.76 -13.50
CA PHE A 125 -5.64 34.75 -12.55
C PHE A 125 -6.63 35.72 -13.21
N ARG A 126 -6.35 36.20 -14.43
CA ARG A 126 -7.27 37.09 -15.16
C ARG A 126 -8.58 36.40 -15.54
N TYR A 127 -8.54 35.12 -15.90
CA TYR A 127 -9.75 34.38 -16.28
C TYR A 127 -10.69 34.14 -15.08
N PHE A 128 -10.14 33.91 -13.89
CA PHE A 128 -10.95 33.58 -12.71
C PHE A 128 -11.40 34.78 -11.89
N VAL A 129 -10.79 35.95 -12.07
CA VAL A 129 -11.00 37.13 -11.19
C VAL A 129 -11.63 38.31 -11.92
N ASN A 130 -11.81 38.24 -13.24
CA ASN A 130 -12.51 39.25 -14.03
C ASN A 130 -13.75 38.65 -14.69
#